data_AF-A0A8H6P145-F1
#
_entry.id   AF-A0A8H6P145-F1
#
_cell.length_a   1.000
_cell.length_b   1.000
_cell.length_c   1.000
_cell.angle_alpha   90.00
_cell.angle_beta   90.00
_cell.angle_gamma   90.00
#
_symmetry.space_group_name_H-M   'P 1'
#
loop_
_entity.id
_entity.type
_entity.pdbx_description
1 polymer ?
#
loop_
_entity_poly.entity_id
_entity_poly.type
_entity_poly.pdbx_seq_one_letter_code
_entity_poly.pdbx_strand_id
1 'polypeptide(L)'
;MSLLPQQSIRVSIPEALPPIITHRLYLRHLADSDAEGLFAIRSRPETNRSHPKTPHRTVQETREWMATKTFTAGPESVLGRHFTYVLIECERWEDEAQPPPADKRVIGYIGINQVYPSPEIGYSIHPDYWGKGYATEALDRLLKMWWKLPRQPLLNSTEDGSEPTEKVFAICEKINPGSSKVLSKCGFRVIKQMIYDEDELLLWEVERPAICH
;
A
#
# COMPACT_ATOMS: atom_id res chain seq x y z
N MET A 1 -10.91 4.14 19.11
CA MET A 1 -10.61 5.39 18.35
C MET A 1 -9.74 4.99 17.15
N SER A 2 -9.99 5.56 15.97
CA SER A 2 -9.10 5.34 14.81
C SER A 2 -7.70 5.89 15.12
N LEU A 3 -6.66 5.13 14.78
CA LEU A 3 -5.26 5.60 14.88
C LEU A 3 -4.91 6.62 13.79
N LEU A 4 -5.70 6.62 12.70
CA LEU A 4 -5.47 7.45 11.53
C LEU A 4 -6.24 8.78 11.61
N PRO A 5 -5.63 9.90 11.15
CA PRO A 5 -6.31 11.19 11.03
C PRO A 5 -7.50 11.13 10.06
N GLN A 6 -8.45 12.04 10.24
CA GLN A 6 -9.56 12.21 9.31
C GLN A 6 -9.15 13.08 8.12
N GLN A 7 -9.50 12.64 6.92
CA GLN A 7 -9.27 13.37 5.67
C GLN A 7 -10.44 13.17 4.71
N SER A 8 -10.82 14.22 3.98
CA SER A 8 -11.78 14.10 2.88
C SER A 8 -11.22 13.24 1.76
N ILE A 9 -11.93 12.16 1.43
CA ILE A 9 -11.52 11.23 0.37
C ILE A 9 -12.10 11.70 -0.95
N ARG A 10 -11.21 12.08 -1.86
CA ARG A 10 -11.58 12.63 -3.18
C ARG A 10 -11.17 11.74 -4.33
N VAL A 11 -10.27 10.78 -4.10
CA VAL A 11 -9.80 9.88 -5.15
C VAL A 11 -10.94 9.05 -5.72
N SER A 12 -10.95 8.86 -7.03
CA SER A 12 -11.79 7.89 -7.72
C SER A 12 -10.92 6.78 -8.26
N ILE A 13 -11.28 5.53 -7.98
CA ILE A 13 -10.53 4.36 -8.40
C ILE A 13 -11.23 3.74 -9.61
N PRO A 14 -10.60 3.75 -10.79
CA PRO A 14 -11.14 3.09 -11.98
C PRO A 14 -11.35 1.59 -11.75
N GLU A 15 -12.27 1.00 -12.52
CA GLU A 15 -12.52 -0.45 -12.49
C GLU A 15 -11.30 -1.26 -12.93
N ALA A 16 -10.62 -0.80 -13.98
CA ALA A 16 -9.40 -1.40 -14.48
C ALA A 16 -8.22 -0.47 -14.20
N LEU A 17 -7.17 -1.03 -13.63
CA LEU A 17 -5.93 -0.31 -13.33
C LEU A 17 -4.76 -1.05 -14.00
N PRO A 18 -3.88 -0.33 -14.69
CA PRO A 18 -2.74 -0.95 -15.37
C PRO A 18 -1.74 -1.50 -14.35
N PRO A 19 -0.92 -2.49 -14.73
CA PRO A 19 0.21 -2.90 -13.93
C PRO A 19 1.18 -1.73 -13.74
N ILE A 20 1.89 -1.74 -12.61
CA ILE A 20 2.99 -0.81 -12.33
C ILE A 20 4.29 -1.56 -12.63
N ILE A 21 4.97 -1.14 -13.69
CA ILE A 21 6.25 -1.72 -14.09
C ILE A 21 7.37 -0.83 -13.54
N THR A 22 8.35 -1.47 -12.92
CA THR A 22 9.53 -0.81 -12.36
C THR A 22 10.79 -1.39 -13.01
N HIS A 23 11.95 -1.07 -12.45
CA HIS A 23 13.21 -1.57 -12.96
C HIS A 23 13.34 -3.10 -12.82
N ARG A 24 12.84 -3.63 -11.70
CA ARG A 24 13.01 -5.04 -11.30
C ARG A 24 11.71 -5.70 -10.89
N LEU A 25 10.59 -4.98 -10.93
CA LEU A 25 9.30 -5.47 -10.46
C LEU A 25 8.21 -5.27 -11.50
N TYR A 26 7.35 -6.27 -11.58
CA TYR A 26 6.03 -6.18 -12.20
C TYR A 26 4.98 -6.24 -11.10
N LEU A 27 4.29 -5.14 -10.87
CA LEU A 27 3.20 -5.05 -9.91
C LEU A 27 1.89 -5.17 -10.66
N ARG A 28 1.13 -6.22 -10.40
CA ARG A 28 -0.23 -6.37 -10.91
C ARG A 28 -1.23 -6.44 -9.78
N HIS A 29 -2.49 -6.20 -10.11
CA HIS A 29 -3.59 -6.32 -9.16
C HIS A 29 -3.61 -7.70 -8.51
N LEU A 30 -3.93 -7.68 -7.22
CA LEU A 30 -4.20 -8.86 -6.41
C LEU A 30 -5.32 -9.68 -7.06
N ALA A 31 -5.09 -10.97 -7.25
CA ALA A 31 -6.07 -11.95 -7.73
C ALA A 31 -6.19 -13.11 -6.74
N ASP A 32 -7.31 -13.84 -6.77
CA ASP A 32 -7.52 -15.01 -5.87
C ASP A 32 -6.41 -16.07 -6.02
N SER A 33 -5.88 -16.24 -7.24
CA SER A 33 -4.76 -17.14 -7.53
C SER A 33 -3.48 -16.81 -6.76
N ASP A 34 -3.35 -15.61 -6.21
CA ASP A 34 -2.17 -15.19 -5.44
C ASP A 34 -2.17 -15.72 -4.00
N ALA A 35 -3.26 -16.33 -3.55
CA ALA A 35 -3.42 -16.77 -2.16
C ALA A 35 -2.28 -17.67 -1.68
N GLU A 36 -1.80 -18.59 -2.53
CA GLU A 36 -0.68 -19.48 -2.16
C GLU A 36 0.65 -18.71 -2.04
N GLY A 37 0.93 -17.82 -3.00
CA GLY A 37 2.13 -16.98 -2.97
C GLY A 37 2.16 -16.05 -1.76
N LEU A 38 1.00 -15.46 -1.43
CA LEU A 38 0.83 -14.59 -0.27
C LEU A 38 0.83 -15.36 1.05
N PHE A 39 0.30 -16.59 1.06
CA PHE A 39 0.36 -17.46 2.24
C PHE A 39 1.82 -17.78 2.58
N ALA A 40 2.69 -18.02 1.58
CA ALA A 40 4.10 -18.26 1.82
C ALA A 40 4.86 -17.06 2.44
N ILE A 41 4.26 -15.87 2.39
CA ILE A 41 4.71 -14.68 3.12
C ILE A 41 4.03 -14.64 4.48
N ARG A 42 2.69 -14.57 4.51
CA ARG A 42 1.88 -14.30 5.70
C ARG A 42 1.85 -15.44 6.73
N SER A 43 2.30 -16.64 6.39
CA SER A 43 2.50 -17.74 7.35
C SER A 43 3.76 -17.58 8.20
N ARG A 44 4.63 -16.60 7.88
CA ARG A 44 5.90 -16.40 8.59
C ARG A 44 5.77 -15.43 9.75
N PRO A 45 6.17 -15.81 10.98
CA PRO A 45 6.19 -14.92 12.13
C PRO A 45 6.91 -13.60 11.87
N GLU A 46 8.07 -13.65 11.20
CA GLU A 46 8.90 -12.47 10.96
C GLU A 46 8.27 -11.41 10.04
N THR A 47 7.23 -11.78 9.27
CA THR A 47 6.50 -10.88 8.35
C THR A 47 5.23 -10.29 8.95
N ASN A 48 4.71 -10.85 10.05
CA ASN A 48 3.47 -10.39 10.69
C ASN A 48 3.77 -9.42 11.83
N ARG A 49 4.29 -8.26 11.47
CA ARG A 49 4.64 -7.17 12.40
C ARG A 49 3.55 -6.09 12.52
N SER A 50 2.50 -6.20 11.73
CA SER A 50 1.37 -5.28 11.78
C SER A 50 0.18 -6.00 12.41
N HIS A 51 -0.58 -5.29 13.24
CA HIS A 51 -1.75 -5.86 13.90
C HIS A 51 -2.83 -6.29 12.89
N PRO A 52 -3.42 -7.50 13.04
CA PRO A 52 -3.03 -8.54 13.99
C PRO A 52 -1.72 -9.23 13.60
N LYS A 53 -0.81 -9.42 14.58
CA LYS A 53 0.52 -10.02 14.39
C LYS A 53 0.53 -11.55 14.25
N THR A 54 -0.64 -12.15 14.00
CA THR A 54 -0.81 -13.60 13.95
C THR A 54 -0.51 -14.14 12.55
N PRO A 55 0.47 -15.06 12.42
CA PRO A 55 0.72 -15.70 11.13
C PRO A 55 -0.45 -16.55 10.68
N HIS A 56 -0.69 -16.54 9.38
CA HIS A 56 -1.72 -17.37 8.77
C HIS A 56 -1.32 -18.84 8.85
N ARG A 57 -2.28 -19.71 9.16
CA ARG A 57 -2.09 -21.16 9.28
C ARG A 57 -2.53 -21.90 8.03
N THR A 58 -3.41 -21.30 7.23
CA THR A 58 -3.92 -21.89 5.99
C THR A 58 -3.96 -20.88 4.84
N VAL A 59 -3.98 -21.39 3.61
CA VAL A 59 -4.22 -20.57 2.42
C VAL A 59 -5.60 -19.90 2.50
N GLN A 60 -6.58 -20.56 3.14
CA GLN A 60 -7.93 -20.03 3.31
C GLN A 60 -7.96 -18.75 4.17
N GLU A 61 -7.22 -18.72 5.29
CA GLU A 61 -7.06 -17.49 6.09
C GLU A 61 -6.43 -16.35 5.26
N THR A 62 -5.56 -16.69 4.30
CA THR A 62 -5.00 -15.71 3.37
C THR A 62 -6.04 -15.18 2.39
N ARG A 63 -6.91 -16.04 1.84
CA ARG A 63 -8.03 -15.61 1.00
C ARG A 63 -9.00 -14.71 1.76
N GLU A 64 -9.32 -15.05 3.00
CA GLU A 64 -10.18 -14.23 3.86
C GLU A 64 -9.58 -12.86 4.10
N TRP A 65 -8.28 -12.79 4.40
CA TRP A 65 -7.57 -11.51 4.50
C TRP A 65 -7.53 -10.74 3.17
N MET A 66 -7.37 -11.42 2.03
CA MET A 66 -7.41 -10.78 0.72
C MET A 66 -8.76 -10.11 0.47
N ALA A 67 -9.87 -10.74 0.87
CA ALA A 67 -11.21 -10.16 0.75
C ALA A 67 -11.37 -8.85 1.54
N THR A 68 -10.63 -8.69 2.65
CA THR A 68 -10.62 -7.43 3.45
C THR A 68 -9.98 -6.25 2.73
N LYS A 69 -9.28 -6.46 1.61
CA LYS A 69 -8.67 -5.38 0.82
C LYS A 69 -9.67 -4.55 0.02
N THR A 70 -10.89 -5.06 -0.14
CA THR A 70 -11.98 -4.32 -0.75
C THR A 70 -12.47 -3.23 0.19
N PHE A 71 -12.52 -1.99 -0.30
CA PHE A 71 -13.00 -0.86 0.47
C PHE A 71 -14.50 -0.94 0.69
N THR A 72 -14.90 -1.01 1.95
CA THR A 72 -16.30 -1.05 2.41
C THR A 72 -16.78 0.29 2.97
N ALA A 73 -15.90 1.29 3.03
CA ALA A 73 -16.20 2.64 3.50
C ALA A 73 -15.48 3.68 2.63
N GLY A 74 -16.11 4.84 2.43
CA GLY A 74 -15.63 5.92 1.56
C GLY A 74 -16.71 6.40 0.58
N PRO A 75 -16.38 7.32 -0.33
CA PRO A 75 -17.29 7.76 -1.39
C PRO A 75 -17.60 6.63 -2.38
N GLU A 76 -18.70 6.76 -3.12
CA GLU A 76 -19.12 5.77 -4.14
C GLU A 76 -17.99 5.41 -5.13
N SER A 77 -17.16 6.39 -5.49
CA SER A 77 -16.05 6.21 -6.43
C SER A 77 -14.89 5.30 -5.94
N VAL A 78 -14.94 4.80 -4.70
CA VAL A 78 -13.99 3.82 -4.16
C VAL A 78 -14.65 2.57 -3.56
N LEU A 79 -15.96 2.59 -3.29
CA LEU A 79 -16.66 1.45 -2.69
C LEU A 79 -16.59 0.23 -3.60
N GLY A 80 -16.31 -0.94 -3.00
CA GLY A 80 -16.16 -2.20 -3.74
C GLY A 80 -14.88 -2.30 -4.57
N ARG A 81 -13.99 -1.29 -4.53
CA ARG A 81 -12.68 -1.33 -5.18
C ARG A 81 -11.59 -1.68 -4.16
N HIS A 82 -10.43 -2.11 -4.64
CA HIS A 82 -9.21 -2.22 -3.84
C HIS A 82 -8.04 -1.58 -4.60
N PHE A 83 -7.00 -1.20 -3.87
CA PHE A 83 -5.76 -0.69 -4.47
C PHE A 83 -4.57 -1.48 -3.93
N THR A 84 -4.61 -2.80 -4.15
CA THR A 84 -3.57 -3.75 -3.69
C THR A 84 -2.98 -4.49 -4.88
N TYR A 85 -1.65 -4.49 -4.93
CA TYR A 85 -0.85 -5.13 -5.96
C TYR A 85 0.03 -6.22 -5.33
N VAL A 86 0.22 -7.31 -6.06
CA VAL A 86 1.27 -8.29 -5.78
C VAL A 86 2.54 -7.89 -6.55
N LEU A 87 3.69 -8.16 -5.95
CA LEU A 87 5.00 -7.90 -6.54
C LEU A 87 5.54 -9.20 -7.13
N ILE A 88 5.98 -9.14 -8.38
CA ILE A 88 6.70 -10.22 -9.05
C ILE A 88 8.06 -9.67 -9.48
N GLU A 89 9.13 -10.39 -9.15
CA GLU A 89 10.48 -10.04 -9.60
C GLU A 89 10.61 -10.28 -11.11
N CYS A 90 11.15 -9.30 -11.83
CA CYS A 90 11.40 -9.39 -13.26
C CYS A 90 12.86 -9.03 -13.55
N GLU A 91 13.50 -9.84 -14.39
CA GLU A 91 14.75 -9.47 -15.04
C GLU A 91 14.41 -8.51 -16.20
N ARG A 92 15.21 -7.46 -16.42
CA ARG A 92 14.92 -6.38 -17.37
C ARG A 92 14.51 -6.90 -18.75
N TRP A 93 13.40 -6.42 -19.30
CA TRP A 93 13.06 -6.55 -20.73
C TRP A 93 13.19 -5.16 -21.34
N GLU A 94 14.01 -5.03 -22.39
CA GLU A 94 14.51 -3.73 -22.81
C GLU A 94 13.47 -2.81 -23.47
N ASP A 95 12.33 -3.30 -23.98
CA ASP A 95 11.46 -2.41 -24.77
C ASP A 95 9.96 -2.49 -24.49
N GLU A 96 9.42 -3.53 -23.86
CA GLU A 96 8.02 -3.58 -23.43
C GLU A 96 7.94 -4.63 -22.32
N ALA A 97 7.54 -4.24 -21.11
CA ALA A 97 7.41 -5.19 -20.00
C ALA A 97 6.21 -6.10 -20.25
N GLN A 98 6.48 -7.22 -20.92
CA GLN A 98 5.53 -8.30 -21.05
C GLN A 98 5.24 -8.86 -19.65
N PRO A 99 4.02 -9.36 -19.43
CA PRO A 99 3.67 -9.96 -18.15
C PRO A 99 4.66 -11.08 -17.83
N PRO A 100 5.07 -11.22 -16.55
CA PRO A 100 5.96 -12.30 -16.17
C PRO A 100 5.30 -13.65 -16.48
N PRO A 101 6.10 -14.70 -16.77
CA PRO A 101 5.61 -16.06 -16.88
C PRO A 101 4.72 -16.45 -15.70
N ALA A 102 3.68 -17.24 -15.96
CA ALA A 102 2.66 -17.57 -14.96
C ALA A 102 3.21 -18.34 -13.73
N ASP A 103 4.38 -18.98 -13.86
CA ASP A 103 5.09 -19.69 -12.81
C ASP A 103 5.97 -18.80 -11.92
N LYS A 104 6.15 -17.51 -12.28
CA LYS A 104 6.90 -16.57 -11.44
C LYS A 104 6.17 -16.33 -10.12
N ARG A 105 6.92 -16.52 -9.04
CA ARG A 105 6.40 -16.43 -7.67
C ARG A 105 6.14 -14.98 -7.24
N VAL A 106 5.04 -14.80 -6.51
CA VAL A 106 4.76 -13.56 -5.77
C VAL A 106 5.82 -13.39 -4.66
N ILE A 107 6.55 -12.28 -4.69
CA ILE A 107 7.61 -11.97 -3.72
C ILE A 107 7.15 -11.00 -2.61
N GLY A 108 5.96 -10.42 -2.76
CA GLY A 108 5.45 -9.39 -1.86
C GLY A 108 4.07 -8.88 -2.28
N TYR A 109 3.52 -7.99 -1.47
CA TYR A 109 2.36 -7.16 -1.84
C TYR A 109 2.53 -5.74 -1.31
N ILE A 110 1.84 -4.81 -1.95
CA ILE A 110 1.74 -3.42 -1.52
C ILE A 110 0.40 -2.83 -1.93
N GLY A 111 -0.15 -1.94 -1.14
CA GLY A 111 -1.38 -1.26 -1.49
C GLY A 111 -1.80 -0.20 -0.51
N ILE A 112 -2.94 0.40 -0.80
CA ILE A 112 -3.73 1.16 0.17
C ILE A 112 -4.66 0.16 0.84
N ASN A 113 -4.47 -0.11 2.13
CA ASN A 113 -5.28 -1.08 2.88
C ASN A 113 -6.68 -0.54 3.16
N GLN A 114 -6.77 0.77 3.39
CA GLN A 114 -8.02 1.46 3.69
C GLN A 114 -7.95 2.89 3.19
N VAL A 115 -9.11 3.44 2.87
CA VAL A 115 -9.29 4.84 2.47
C VAL A 115 -10.04 5.66 3.51
N TYR A 116 -10.69 5.03 4.49
CA TYR A 116 -11.42 5.70 5.56
C TYR A 116 -10.81 5.35 6.93
N PRO A 117 -10.60 6.32 7.84
CA PRO A 117 -10.90 7.75 7.71
C PRO A 117 -9.87 8.54 6.86
N SER A 118 -8.78 7.88 6.45
CA SER A 118 -7.79 8.40 5.49
C SER A 118 -7.08 7.25 4.78
N PRO A 119 -6.42 7.50 3.62
CA PRO A 119 -5.66 6.50 2.89
C PRO A 119 -4.44 6.02 3.69
N GLU A 120 -4.35 4.73 3.95
CA GLU A 120 -3.21 4.11 4.64
C GLU A 120 -2.57 3.03 3.77
N ILE A 121 -1.24 3.10 3.63
CA ILE A 121 -0.46 2.10 2.91
C ILE A 121 -0.11 0.91 3.81
N GLY A 122 -0.10 -0.28 3.21
CA GLY A 122 0.52 -1.46 3.78
C GLY A 122 1.28 -2.26 2.74
N TYR A 123 2.34 -2.93 3.19
CA TYR A 123 3.11 -3.84 2.36
C TYR A 123 3.76 -4.94 3.20
N SER A 124 4.09 -6.04 2.55
CA SER A 124 4.99 -7.04 3.09
C SER A 124 5.77 -7.69 1.95
N ILE A 125 7.00 -8.08 2.23
CA ILE A 125 7.92 -8.70 1.28
C ILE A 125 8.37 -10.03 1.90
N HIS A 126 8.50 -11.07 1.09
CA HIS A 126 9.06 -12.34 1.52
C HIS A 126 10.50 -12.13 2.05
N PRO A 127 10.90 -12.75 3.19
CA PRO A 127 12.20 -12.49 3.82
C PRO A 127 13.43 -12.65 2.92
N ASP A 128 13.43 -13.65 2.02
CA ASP A 128 14.50 -13.88 1.02
C ASP A 128 14.75 -12.67 0.08
N TYR A 129 13.85 -11.70 0.07
CA TYR A 129 13.89 -10.52 -0.78
C TYR A 129 14.08 -9.22 0.03
N TRP A 130 14.29 -9.31 1.35
CA TRP A 130 14.63 -8.17 2.20
C TRP A 130 16.03 -7.62 1.90
N GLY A 131 16.26 -6.35 2.23
CA GLY A 131 17.55 -5.69 2.01
C GLY A 131 17.88 -5.35 0.56
N LYS A 132 17.09 -5.82 -0.43
CA LYS A 132 17.31 -5.60 -1.87
C LYS A 132 16.66 -4.33 -2.44
N GLY A 133 15.95 -3.57 -1.59
CA GLY A 133 15.31 -2.30 -1.97
C GLY A 133 13.94 -2.41 -2.65
N TYR A 134 13.37 -3.61 -2.80
CA TYR A 134 12.10 -3.81 -3.49
C TYR A 134 10.92 -3.06 -2.87
N ALA A 135 10.83 -3.00 -1.53
CA ALA A 135 9.76 -2.26 -0.87
C ALA A 135 9.79 -0.75 -1.20
N THR A 136 10.99 -0.14 -1.23
CA THR A 136 11.15 1.27 -1.60
C THR A 136 10.79 1.50 -3.07
N GLU A 137 11.27 0.64 -3.95
CA GLU A 137 10.97 0.72 -5.39
C GLU A 137 9.48 0.59 -5.68
N ALA A 138 8.81 -0.37 -5.03
CA ALA A 138 7.38 -0.59 -5.15
C ALA A 138 6.56 0.58 -4.58
N LEU A 139 6.91 1.09 -3.39
CA LEU A 139 6.19 2.17 -2.74
C LEU A 139 6.28 3.50 -3.50
N ASP A 140 7.47 3.86 -4.00
CA ASP A 140 7.65 5.06 -4.82
C ASP A 140 6.71 5.04 -6.04
N ARG A 141 6.64 3.90 -6.73
CA ARG A 141 5.81 3.77 -7.95
C ARG A 141 4.32 3.65 -7.64
N LEU A 142 3.95 2.97 -6.55
CA LEU A 142 2.57 2.93 -6.06
C LEU A 142 2.06 4.35 -5.74
N LEU A 143 2.83 5.17 -5.02
CA LEU A 143 2.44 6.55 -4.69
C LEU A 143 2.27 7.39 -5.96
N LYS A 144 3.21 7.31 -6.91
CA LYS A 144 3.10 8.01 -8.19
C LYS A 144 1.83 7.63 -8.95
N MET A 145 1.46 6.35 -8.95
CA MET A 145 0.19 5.90 -9.54
C MET A 145 -1.01 6.47 -8.75
N TRP A 146 -0.98 6.34 -7.42
CA TRP A 146 -2.04 6.84 -6.55
C TRP A 146 -2.31 8.33 -6.76
N TRP A 147 -1.29 9.17 -6.88
CA TRP A 147 -1.43 10.62 -7.11
C TRP A 147 -1.94 11.00 -8.50
N LYS A 148 -1.81 10.11 -9.47
CA LYS A 148 -2.32 10.29 -10.85
C LYS A 148 -3.79 9.92 -11.01
N LEU A 149 -4.38 9.20 -10.05
CA LEU A 149 -5.79 8.83 -10.14
C LEU A 149 -6.70 10.09 -10.14
N PRO A 150 -7.86 10.04 -10.80
CA PRO A 150 -8.81 11.16 -10.80
C PRO A 150 -9.23 11.55 -9.37
N ARG A 151 -9.45 12.85 -9.14
CA ARG A 151 -10.03 13.37 -7.90
C ARG A 151 -11.35 14.04 -8.20
N GLN A 152 -12.36 13.79 -7.38
CA GLN A 152 -13.58 14.57 -7.33
C GLN A 152 -13.24 16.01 -6.89
N PRO A 153 -13.89 17.03 -7.47
CA PRO A 153 -13.70 18.42 -7.07
C PRO A 153 -14.11 18.62 -5.59
N LEU A 154 -13.45 19.55 -4.91
CA LEU A 154 -13.89 19.98 -3.59
C LEU A 154 -15.22 20.72 -3.73
N LEU A 155 -16.25 20.21 -3.05
CA LEU A 155 -17.55 20.90 -2.97
C LEU A 155 -17.47 22.17 -2.11
N ASN A 156 -16.53 22.20 -1.15
CA ASN A 156 -16.30 23.33 -0.24
C ASN A 156 -14.82 23.69 -0.26
N SER A 157 -14.46 24.78 -0.95
CA SER A 157 -13.15 25.40 -0.80
C SER A 157 -13.10 26.13 0.54
N THR A 158 -11.92 26.23 1.15
CA THR A 158 -11.72 27.12 2.31
C THR A 158 -12.01 28.58 1.91
N GLU A 159 -12.27 29.45 2.89
CA GLU A 159 -12.53 30.88 2.65
C GLU A 159 -11.38 31.59 1.91
N ASP A 160 -10.15 31.09 2.03
CA ASP A 160 -8.96 31.59 1.33
C ASP A 160 -8.69 30.93 -0.04
N GLY A 161 -9.56 30.00 -0.46
CA GLY A 161 -9.42 29.25 -1.72
C GLY A 161 -8.28 28.22 -1.73
N SER A 162 -7.59 28.00 -0.61
CA SER A 162 -6.53 27.00 -0.50
C SER A 162 -7.09 25.58 -0.31
N GLU A 163 -6.71 24.66 -1.17
CA GLU A 163 -7.11 23.26 -0.97
C GLU A 163 -6.22 22.61 0.10
N PRO A 164 -6.77 21.93 1.12
CA PRO A 164 -5.95 21.11 2.01
C PRO A 164 -5.27 20.01 1.18
N THR A 165 -3.94 19.96 1.29
CA THR A 165 -3.11 18.97 0.59
C THR A 165 -3.51 17.56 1.03
N GLU A 166 -3.90 16.73 0.07
CA GLU A 166 -4.22 15.32 0.28
C GLU A 166 -2.98 14.57 0.78
N LYS A 167 -3.14 13.70 1.77
CA LYS A 167 -2.07 12.89 2.34
C LYS A 167 -2.37 11.39 2.23
N VAL A 168 -1.30 10.60 2.30
CA VAL A 168 -1.32 9.16 2.53
C VAL A 168 -0.55 8.88 3.81
N PHE A 169 -1.05 7.95 4.61
CA PHE A 169 -0.50 7.59 5.91
C PHE A 169 0.10 6.19 5.91
N ALA A 170 0.93 5.92 6.90
CA ALA A 170 1.41 4.57 7.21
C ALA A 170 1.56 4.42 8.72
N ILE A 171 1.31 3.21 9.23
CA ILE A 171 1.60 2.87 10.62
C ILE A 171 2.58 1.71 10.63
N CYS A 172 3.68 1.86 11.37
CA CYS A 172 4.60 0.75 11.63
C CYS A 172 5.11 0.77 13.06
N GLU A 173 5.50 -0.38 13.57
CA GLU A 173 6.20 -0.46 14.84
C GLU A 173 7.51 0.33 14.79
N LYS A 174 7.81 1.05 15.86
CA LYS A 174 9.06 1.81 16.03
C LYS A 174 10.29 0.90 15.95
N ILE A 175 10.15 -0.35 16.42
CA ILE A 175 11.20 -1.36 16.39
C ILE A 175 11.43 -1.98 15.01
N ASN A 176 10.68 -1.58 13.98
CA ASN A 176 10.85 -2.06 12.60
C ASN A 176 11.68 -1.06 11.76
N PRO A 177 13.03 -1.12 11.81
CA PRO A 177 13.88 -0.19 11.08
C PRO A 177 13.77 -0.37 9.55
N GLY A 178 13.34 -1.54 9.07
CA GLY A 178 13.13 -1.80 7.65
C GLY A 178 12.04 -0.89 7.07
N SER A 179 10.86 -0.91 7.68
CA SER A 179 9.73 -0.07 7.25
C SER A 179 10.02 1.42 7.44
N SER A 180 10.61 1.82 8.56
CA SER A 180 11.00 3.23 8.80
C SER A 180 11.95 3.76 7.72
N LYS A 181 12.94 2.96 7.30
CA LYS A 181 13.86 3.33 6.20
C LYS A 181 13.14 3.43 4.86
N VAL A 182 12.22 2.51 4.56
CA VAL A 182 11.42 2.54 3.32
C VAL A 182 10.56 3.81 3.28
N LEU A 183 9.80 4.07 4.35
CA LEU A 183 8.91 5.23 4.47
C LEU A 183 9.69 6.55 4.32
N SER A 184 10.81 6.69 5.04
CA SER A 184 11.67 7.88 4.95
C SER A 184 12.20 8.11 3.53
N LYS A 185 12.64 7.06 2.84
CA LYS A 185 13.12 7.14 1.44
C LYS A 185 12.02 7.51 0.45
N CYS A 186 10.77 7.19 0.76
CA CYS A 186 9.60 7.54 -0.06
C CYS A 186 8.97 8.89 0.34
N GLY A 187 9.66 9.70 1.15
CA GLY A 187 9.24 11.05 1.50
C GLY A 187 8.23 11.14 2.65
N PHE A 188 7.95 10.02 3.34
CA PHE A 188 7.12 10.09 4.54
C PHE A 188 7.88 10.72 5.70
N ARG A 189 7.15 11.46 6.54
CA ARG A 189 7.63 11.98 7.82
C ARG A 189 6.80 11.44 8.97
N VAL A 190 7.43 11.24 10.13
CA VAL A 190 6.73 10.88 11.37
C VAL A 190 5.95 12.11 11.87
N ILE A 191 4.68 11.91 12.20
CA ILE A 191 3.84 12.96 12.80
C ILE A 191 3.36 12.65 14.20
N LYS A 192 3.36 11.37 14.60
CA LYS A 192 2.94 10.96 15.93
C LYS A 192 3.57 9.63 16.33
N GLN A 193 3.99 9.54 17.58
CA GLN A 193 4.28 8.28 18.24
C GLN A 193 3.09 7.92 19.14
N MET A 194 2.68 6.65 19.17
CA MET A 194 1.56 6.16 19.98
C MET A 194 1.84 4.76 20.52
N ILE A 195 1.08 4.35 21.52
CA ILE A 195 1.11 2.99 22.05
C ILE A 195 -0.21 2.32 21.67
N TYR A 196 -0.14 1.12 21.11
CA TYR A 196 -1.30 0.30 20.78
C TYR A 196 -0.95 -1.17 21.04
N ASP A 197 -1.77 -1.83 21.87
CA ASP A 197 -1.56 -3.23 22.29
C ASP A 197 -0.12 -3.49 22.78
N GLU A 198 0.34 -2.62 23.69
CA GLU A 198 1.70 -2.62 24.28
C GLU A 198 2.85 -2.24 23.31
N ASP A 199 2.59 -2.11 22.02
CA ASP A 199 3.59 -1.73 21.03
C ASP A 199 3.73 -0.22 20.83
N GLU A 200 4.98 0.25 20.73
CA GLU A 200 5.28 1.61 20.26
C GLU A 200 5.14 1.69 18.73
N LEU A 201 4.12 2.41 18.26
CA LEU A 201 3.86 2.65 16.85
C LEU A 201 4.26 4.08 16.44
N LEU A 202 4.70 4.21 15.20
CA LEU A 202 4.93 5.48 14.51
C LEU A 202 3.85 5.66 13.43
N LEU A 203 3.16 6.80 13.47
CA LEU A 203 2.31 7.27 12.40
C LEU A 203 3.09 8.20 11.49
N TRP A 204 3.10 7.84 10.22
CA TRP A 204 3.79 8.54 9.15
C TRP A 204 2.78 9.17 8.19
N GLU A 205 3.15 10.28 7.57
CA GLU A 205 2.39 10.88 6.48
C GLU A 205 3.31 11.28 5.31
N VAL A 206 2.76 11.27 4.10
CA VAL A 206 3.34 11.92 2.92
C VAL A 206 2.26 12.74 2.23
N GLU A 207 2.62 13.97 1.85
CA GLU A 207 1.73 14.89 1.14
C GLU A 207 1.75 14.62 -0.37
N ARG A 208 0.59 14.76 -1.00
CA ARG A 208 0.48 14.76 -2.46
C ARG A 208 1.35 15.90 -3.01
N PRO A 209 2.31 15.63 -3.92
CA PRO A 209 3.14 16.67 -4.48
C PRO A 209 2.29 17.74 -5.18
N ALA A 210 2.68 19.01 -5.04
CA ALA A 210 2.12 20.07 -5.87
C ALA A 210 2.43 19.77 -7.35
N ILE A 211 1.43 19.90 -8.22
CA ILE A 211 1.65 19.80 -9.66
C ILE A 211 2.38 21.08 -10.06
N CYS A 212 3.69 21.01 -10.25
CA CYS A 212 4.41 22.06 -10.97
C CYS A 212 3.95 21.98 -12.43
N HIS A 213 3.16 22.96 -12.87
CA HIS A 213 2.81 23.18 -14.27
C HIS A 213 4.01 23.72 -15.06
#